data_AF-A0A4Q9DWZ4-F1
#
_entry.id   AF-A0A4Q9DWZ4-F1
#
_cell.length_a   1.000
_cell.length_b   1.000
_cell.length_c   1.000
_cell.angle_alpha   90.00
_cell.angle_beta   90.00
_cell.angle_gamma   90.00
#
_symmetry.space_group_name_H-M   'P 1'
#
loop_
_entity.id
_entity.type
_entity.pdbx_description
1 polymer ?
#
loop_
_entity_poly.entity_id
_entity_poly.type
_entity_poly.pdbx_seq_one_letter_code
_entity_poly.pdbx_strand_id
1 'polypeptide(L)'
;MSGRQTLGVRLVYGVVYVLLAVLAMMTLFPFVHVLSTSLSSSRAIMSGEVFLWPKEISFTSFVNLIQDGQLLVAMKNTLIITVVGTALNIAATIIAAYPLSRKRLKGRNVLLMIITFTMLFGGGLIPNYILIKTLGIMNTYWALWLPGLLSTYNFFVMKSFFEGLPTELEESAAIDGANDLFIIWKIILPLSMPIIAALTLFYAVSWWNSYMSVLMYITNSGKMSLMVKLLQMIDTTSQNLLNTNATSGGEGASMQTMVTPEGLRAAAIIISVLPILCVYPFLQKYFVKGVLIGSIKG
;
A
#
# COMPACT_ATOMS: atom_id res chain seq x y z
N MET A 1 35.96 11.28 -13.00
CA MET A 1 35.98 12.74 -13.26
C MET A 1 35.86 13.48 -11.93
N SER A 2 36.99 13.70 -11.24
CA SER A 2 37.05 14.52 -10.03
C SER A 2 37.50 15.93 -10.43
N GLY A 3 36.58 16.68 -11.03
CA GLY A 3 36.80 18.11 -11.27
C GLY A 3 36.66 18.84 -9.94
N ARG A 4 37.67 19.62 -9.55
CA ARG A 4 37.63 20.51 -8.37
C ARG A 4 36.30 21.30 -8.41
N GLN A 5 35.35 20.92 -7.55
CA GLN A 5 34.10 21.65 -7.39
C GLN A 5 34.42 23.09 -7.03
N THR A 6 34.01 24.04 -7.87
CA THR A 6 34.14 25.47 -7.60
C THR A 6 33.44 25.81 -6.29
N LEU A 7 33.92 26.85 -5.59
CA LEU A 7 33.42 27.23 -4.26
C LEU A 7 31.90 27.48 -4.25
N GLY A 8 31.37 28.01 -5.37
CA GLY A 8 29.92 28.17 -5.60
C GLY A 8 29.15 26.85 -5.68
N VAL A 9 29.71 25.81 -6.32
CA VAL A 9 29.07 24.47 -6.39
C VAL A 9 28.99 23.83 -5.00
N ARG A 10 30.02 23.98 -4.17
CA ARG A 10 30.00 23.49 -2.77
C ARG A 10 28.95 24.20 -1.92
N LEU A 11 28.78 25.51 -2.11
CA LEU A 11 27.76 26.30 -1.40
C LEU A 11 26.35 25.86 -1.81
N VAL A 12 26.09 25.65 -3.11
CA VAL A 12 24.81 25.14 -3.60
C VAL A 12 24.51 23.76 -3.03
N TYR A 13 25.47 22.83 -3.06
CA TYR A 13 25.28 21.52 -2.42
C TYR A 13 25.02 21.63 -0.92
N GLY A 14 25.72 22.52 -0.21
CA GLY A 14 25.49 22.78 1.21
C GLY A 14 24.05 23.23 1.50
N VAL A 15 23.54 24.20 0.72
CA VAL A 15 22.16 24.68 0.84
C VAL A 15 21.15 23.56 0.54
N VAL A 16 21.39 22.77 -0.52
CA VAL A 16 20.53 21.63 -0.87
C VAL A 16 20.52 20.59 0.24
N TYR A 17 21.66 20.24 0.82
CA TYR A 17 21.72 19.29 1.93
C TYR A 17 21.00 19.79 3.17
N VAL A 18 21.14 21.08 3.51
CA VAL A 18 20.41 21.68 4.64
C VAL A 18 18.90 21.63 4.40
N LEU A 19 18.44 22.02 3.20
CA LEU A 19 17.01 21.96 2.84
C LEU A 19 16.46 20.53 2.90
N LEU A 20 17.20 19.56 2.35
CA LEU A 20 16.83 18.14 2.41
C LEU A 20 16.81 17.61 3.85
N ALA A 21 17.75 18.04 4.70
CA ALA A 21 17.78 17.64 6.11
C ALA A 21 16.59 18.21 6.89
N VAL A 22 16.23 19.48 6.67
CA VAL A 22 15.04 20.11 7.27
C VAL A 22 13.77 19.38 6.83
N LEU A 23 13.63 19.09 5.54
CA LEU A 23 12.48 18.38 4.99
C LEU A 23 12.39 16.94 5.54
N ALA A 24 13.53 16.25 5.70
CA ALA A 24 13.58 14.95 6.35
C ALA A 24 13.14 15.01 7.82
N MET A 25 13.58 16.03 8.58
CA MET A 25 13.14 16.21 9.97
C MET A 25 11.64 16.50 10.07
N MET A 26 11.10 17.35 9.19
CA MET A 26 9.67 17.67 9.16
C MET A 26 8.80 16.45 8.86
N THR A 27 9.25 15.56 7.97
CA THR A 27 8.51 14.33 7.64
C THR A 27 8.62 13.26 8.73
N LEU A 28 9.75 13.19 9.46
CA LEU A 28 9.95 12.24 10.56
C LEU A 28 9.23 12.65 11.86
N PHE A 29 9.07 13.95 12.10
CA PHE A 29 8.44 14.49 13.31
C PHE A 29 7.09 13.82 13.68
N PRO A 30 6.09 13.73 12.78
CA PRO A 30 4.80 13.11 13.13
C PRO A 30 4.93 11.62 13.49
N PHE A 31 5.85 10.88 12.86
CA PHE A 31 6.06 9.47 13.19
C PHE A 31 6.66 9.30 14.58
N VAL A 32 7.64 10.14 14.94
CA VAL A 32 8.25 10.13 16.27
C VAL A 32 7.22 10.50 17.33
N HIS A 33 6.38 11.50 17.06
CA HIS A 33 5.33 11.90 17.99
C HIS A 33 4.30 10.77 18.20
N VAL A 34 3.83 10.13 17.13
CA VAL A 34 2.89 9.00 17.24
C VAL A 34 3.53 7.81 18.00
N LEU A 35 4.81 7.53 17.75
CA LEU A 35 5.54 6.49 18.48
C LEU A 35 5.64 6.82 19.98
N SER A 36 6.02 8.06 20.30
CA SER A 36 6.11 8.57 21.66
C SER A 36 4.75 8.48 22.38
N THR A 37 3.67 8.90 21.74
CA THR A 37 2.30 8.83 22.27
C THR A 37 1.83 7.39 22.45
N SER A 38 2.21 6.46 21.55
CA SER A 38 1.84 5.05 21.68
C SER A 38 2.45 4.36 22.91
N LEU A 39 3.63 4.82 23.34
CA LEU A 39 4.42 4.25 24.44
C LEU A 39 4.24 5.01 25.77
N SER A 40 3.44 6.08 25.81
CA SER A 40 3.28 6.91 27.00
C SER A 40 2.06 6.50 27.85
N SER A 41 2.08 6.83 29.13
CA SER A 41 0.93 6.62 30.02
C SER A 41 -0.25 7.54 29.66
N SER A 42 -1.47 7.11 29.96
CA SER A 42 -2.67 7.94 29.79
C SER A 42 -2.58 9.28 30.52
N ARG A 43 -1.97 9.32 31.71
CA ARG A 43 -1.76 10.54 32.50
C ARG A 43 -0.90 11.54 31.72
N ALA A 44 0.23 11.07 31.18
CA ALA A 44 1.15 11.90 30.41
C ALA A 44 0.53 12.41 29.10
N ILE A 45 -0.31 11.60 28.45
CA ILE A 45 -1.03 11.98 27.23
C ILE A 45 -2.05 13.10 27.51
N MET A 46 -2.90 12.94 28.53
CA MET A 46 -3.92 13.95 28.87
C MET A 46 -3.33 15.27 29.36
N SER A 47 -2.18 15.22 30.04
CA SER A 47 -1.48 16.41 30.54
C SER A 47 -0.69 17.17 29.46
N GLY A 48 -0.63 16.63 28.22
CA GLY A 48 0.13 17.25 27.13
C GLY A 48 1.65 17.20 27.32
N GLU A 49 2.15 16.36 28.23
CA GLU A 49 3.58 16.23 28.53
C GLU A 49 4.36 15.47 27.42
N VAL A 50 3.65 14.79 26.52
CA VAL A 50 4.22 13.95 25.46
C VAL A 50 4.52 14.77 24.21
N PHE A 51 5.80 14.95 23.89
CA PHE A 51 6.24 15.65 22.67
C PHE A 51 7.06 14.72 21.76
N LEU A 52 8.38 14.67 21.94
CA LEU A 52 9.29 13.79 21.16
C LEU A 52 9.65 12.49 21.88
N TRP A 53 9.64 12.50 23.21
CA TRP A 53 10.06 11.37 24.04
C TRP A 53 8.89 10.83 24.84
N PRO A 54 8.75 9.49 24.93
CA PRO A 54 7.69 8.89 25.70
C PRO A 54 7.86 9.25 27.16
N LYS A 55 6.73 9.55 27.82
CA LYS A 55 6.66 9.88 29.24
C LYS A 55 5.91 8.77 29.95
N GLU A 56 6.49 8.29 31.05
CA GLU A 56 5.96 7.15 31.81
C GLU A 56 5.69 5.93 30.91
N ILE A 57 6.77 5.29 30.45
CA ILE A 57 6.69 4.22 29.46
C ILE A 57 5.66 3.16 29.89
N SER A 58 4.63 2.99 29.07
CA SER A 58 3.53 2.07 29.32
C SER A 58 3.15 1.34 28.04
N PHE A 59 2.97 0.02 28.15
CA PHE A 59 2.52 -0.84 27.07
C PHE A 59 1.02 -1.19 27.17
N THR A 60 0.28 -0.56 28.08
CA THR A 60 -1.14 -0.87 28.32
C THR A 60 -1.98 -0.75 27.04
N SER A 61 -1.74 0.28 26.22
CA SER A 61 -2.45 0.47 24.94
C SER A 61 -2.22 -0.69 23.98
N PHE A 62 -0.99 -1.21 23.89
CA PHE A 62 -0.66 -2.36 23.05
C PHE A 62 -1.29 -3.65 23.58
N VAL A 63 -1.22 -3.89 24.89
CA VAL A 63 -1.80 -5.07 25.54
C VAL A 63 -3.30 -5.12 25.32
N ASN A 64 -4.01 -4.01 25.56
CA ASN A 64 -5.46 -3.95 25.38
C ASN A 64 -5.87 -4.22 23.93
N LEU A 65 -5.10 -3.71 22.98
CA LEU A 65 -5.39 -3.85 21.57
C LEU A 65 -5.10 -5.26 21.03
N ILE A 66 -4.09 -5.93 21.58
CA ILE A 66 -3.83 -7.35 21.32
C ILE A 66 -4.91 -8.23 21.97
N GLN A 67 -5.34 -7.91 23.19
CA GLN A 67 -6.40 -8.65 23.91
C GLN A 67 -7.77 -8.53 23.24
N ASP A 68 -8.12 -7.36 22.70
CA ASP A 68 -9.36 -7.18 21.91
C ASP A 68 -9.35 -8.05 20.66
N GLY A 69 -8.17 -8.34 20.09
CA GLY A 69 -7.98 -9.27 18.99
C GLY A 69 -8.55 -8.81 17.63
N GLN A 70 -9.44 -7.81 17.61
CA GLN A 70 -10.08 -7.31 16.40
C GLN A 70 -9.07 -6.71 15.42
N LEU A 71 -8.02 -6.04 15.92
CA LEU A 71 -6.97 -5.51 15.06
C LEU A 71 -6.11 -6.64 14.44
N LEU A 72 -5.86 -7.72 15.18
CA LEU A 72 -5.11 -8.87 14.66
C LEU A 72 -5.91 -9.59 13.56
N VAL A 73 -7.22 -9.72 13.73
CA VAL A 73 -8.12 -10.23 12.69
C VAL A 73 -8.09 -9.31 11.46
N ALA A 74 -8.20 -7.99 11.66
CA ALA A 74 -8.13 -7.01 10.56
C ALA A 74 -6.78 -7.01 9.85
N MET A 75 -5.68 -7.22 10.58
CA MET A 75 -4.34 -7.38 10.03
C MET A 75 -4.23 -8.65 9.19
N LYS A 76 -4.72 -9.78 9.70
CA LYS A 76 -4.80 -11.04 8.93
C LYS A 76 -5.60 -10.86 7.65
N ASN A 77 -6.76 -10.20 7.70
CA ASN A 77 -7.58 -9.93 6.54
C ASN A 77 -6.84 -9.06 5.52
N THR A 78 -6.16 -8.01 5.99
CA THR A 78 -5.36 -7.11 5.13
C THR A 78 -4.22 -7.86 4.45
N LEU A 79 -3.55 -8.77 5.18
CA LEU A 79 -2.52 -9.63 4.61
C LEU A 79 -3.08 -10.53 3.52
N ILE A 80 -4.24 -11.17 3.75
CA ILE A 80 -4.92 -12.01 2.75
C ILE A 80 -5.30 -11.19 1.51
N ILE A 81 -5.97 -10.05 1.72
CA ILE A 81 -6.38 -9.14 0.64
C ILE A 81 -5.17 -8.70 -0.19
N THR A 82 -4.07 -8.35 0.49
CA THR A 82 -2.84 -7.85 -0.14
C THR A 82 -2.09 -8.93 -0.91
N VAL A 83 -1.81 -10.08 -0.29
CA VAL A 83 -1.03 -11.14 -0.92
C VAL A 83 -1.78 -11.75 -2.10
N VAL A 84 -3.05 -12.14 -1.90
CA VAL A 84 -3.85 -12.75 -2.95
C VAL A 84 -4.16 -11.74 -4.04
N GLY A 85 -4.57 -10.52 -3.68
CA GLY A 85 -4.84 -9.46 -4.65
C GLY A 85 -3.61 -9.11 -5.48
N THR A 86 -2.43 -9.00 -4.86
CA THR A 86 -1.20 -8.72 -5.61
C THR A 86 -0.83 -9.85 -6.55
N ALA A 87 -0.94 -11.11 -6.11
CA ALA A 87 -0.65 -12.27 -6.95
C ALA A 87 -1.59 -12.33 -8.17
N LEU A 88 -2.90 -12.13 -7.94
CA LEU A 88 -3.90 -12.07 -9.00
C LEU A 88 -3.61 -10.93 -9.98
N ASN A 89 -3.29 -9.75 -9.46
CA ASN A 89 -3.01 -8.58 -10.28
C ASN A 89 -1.76 -8.76 -11.15
N ILE A 90 -0.68 -9.32 -10.61
CA ILE A 90 0.54 -9.59 -11.37
C ILE A 90 0.28 -10.66 -12.43
N ALA A 91 -0.40 -11.75 -12.08
CA ALA A 91 -0.75 -12.81 -13.03
C ALA A 91 -1.60 -12.25 -14.19
N ALA A 92 -2.68 -11.52 -13.88
CA ALA A 92 -3.54 -10.89 -14.88
C ALA A 92 -2.78 -9.88 -15.74
N THR A 93 -1.91 -9.07 -15.13
CA THR A 93 -1.09 -8.09 -15.84
C THR A 93 -0.13 -8.77 -16.81
N ILE A 94 0.56 -9.83 -16.41
CA ILE A 94 1.49 -10.58 -17.27
C ILE A 94 0.75 -11.22 -18.45
N ILE A 95 -0.34 -11.93 -18.17
CA ILE A 95 -1.14 -12.65 -19.17
C ILE A 95 -1.72 -11.69 -20.20
N ALA A 96 -2.15 -10.49 -19.78
CA ALA A 96 -2.65 -9.48 -20.70
C ALA A 96 -1.52 -8.77 -21.46
N ALA A 97 -0.46 -8.34 -20.76
CA ALA A 97 0.57 -7.50 -21.33
C ALA A 97 1.43 -8.22 -22.37
N TYR A 98 1.73 -9.50 -22.17
CA TYR A 98 2.63 -10.23 -23.05
C TYR A 98 2.11 -10.36 -24.49
N PRO A 99 0.90 -10.92 -24.76
CA PRO A 99 0.39 -10.99 -26.12
C PRO A 99 0.18 -9.60 -26.76
N LEU A 100 -0.28 -8.63 -25.97
CA LEU A 100 -0.54 -7.26 -26.43
C LEU A 100 0.74 -6.44 -26.66
N SER A 101 1.90 -6.90 -26.20
CA SER A 101 3.20 -6.32 -26.55
C SER A 101 3.65 -6.71 -27.97
N ARG A 102 3.18 -7.84 -28.50
CA ARG A 102 3.66 -8.39 -29.77
C ARG A 102 2.83 -7.90 -30.95
N LYS A 103 3.49 -7.32 -31.96
CA LYS A 103 2.81 -6.76 -33.16
C LYS A 103 2.07 -7.82 -33.99
N ARG A 104 2.42 -9.11 -33.86
CA ARG A 104 1.79 -10.23 -34.58
C ARG A 104 0.35 -10.54 -34.16
N LEU A 105 -0.11 -10.06 -33.01
CA LEU A 105 -1.46 -10.34 -32.51
C LEU A 105 -2.51 -9.59 -33.34
N LYS A 106 -3.36 -10.34 -34.07
CA LYS A 106 -4.50 -9.78 -34.80
C LYS A 106 -5.47 -9.10 -33.83
N GLY A 107 -5.90 -7.89 -34.15
CA GLY A 107 -6.82 -7.11 -33.30
C GLY A 107 -6.15 -6.36 -32.13
N ARG A 108 -4.82 -6.41 -32.00
CA ARG A 108 -4.06 -5.71 -30.94
C ARG A 108 -4.45 -4.25 -30.77
N ASN A 109 -4.50 -3.48 -31.85
CA ASN A 109 -4.78 -2.04 -31.77
C ASN A 109 -6.18 -1.75 -31.23
N VAL A 110 -7.17 -2.57 -31.60
CA VAL A 110 -8.55 -2.44 -31.10
C VAL A 110 -8.60 -2.75 -29.61
N LEU A 111 -7.96 -3.84 -29.16
CA LEU A 111 -7.90 -4.19 -27.73
C LEU A 111 -7.19 -3.12 -26.91
N LEU A 112 -6.06 -2.59 -27.41
CA LEU A 112 -5.35 -1.50 -26.75
C LEU A 112 -6.20 -0.22 -26.68
N MET A 113 -6.96 0.08 -27.73
CA MET A 113 -7.88 1.22 -27.75
C MET A 113 -8.98 1.06 -26.69
N ILE A 114 -9.59 -0.13 -26.58
CA ILE A 114 -10.61 -0.43 -25.55
C ILE A 114 -10.03 -0.30 -24.14
N ILE A 115 -8.84 -0.86 -23.90
CA ILE A 115 -8.16 -0.76 -22.59
C ILE A 115 -7.79 0.70 -22.28
N THR A 116 -7.34 1.46 -23.27
CA THR A 116 -7.05 2.90 -23.09
C THR A 116 -8.32 3.68 -22.79
N PHE A 117 -9.43 3.35 -23.47
CA PHE A 117 -10.72 3.97 -23.23
C PHE A 117 -11.18 3.76 -21.79
N THR A 118 -11.04 2.55 -21.21
CA THR A 118 -11.43 2.30 -19.81
C THR A 118 -10.54 3.01 -18.78
N MET A 119 -9.32 3.39 -19.15
CA MET A 119 -8.46 4.23 -18.32
C MET A 119 -8.94 5.69 -18.27
N LEU A 120 -9.47 6.19 -19.39
CA LEU A 120 -9.96 7.57 -19.52
C LEU A 120 -11.41 7.72 -19.04
N PHE A 121 -12.22 6.69 -19.27
CA PHE A 121 -13.65 6.67 -18.98
C PHE A 121 -13.96 5.51 -18.03
N GLY A 122 -14.36 5.86 -16.80
CA GLY A 122 -14.80 4.89 -15.80
C GLY A 122 -16.30 4.97 -15.55
N GLY A 123 -16.92 3.83 -15.21
CA GLY A 123 -18.35 3.77 -14.85
C GLY A 123 -18.72 4.52 -13.57
N GLY A 124 -17.74 5.02 -12.80
CA GLY A 124 -17.97 5.73 -11.54
C GLY A 124 -18.29 4.80 -10.36
N LEU A 125 -18.38 5.38 -9.16
CA LEU A 125 -18.54 4.62 -7.92
C LEU A 125 -19.91 3.90 -7.85
N ILE A 126 -21.00 4.63 -8.11
CA ILE A 126 -22.37 4.12 -7.94
C ILE A 126 -22.67 2.95 -8.90
N PRO A 127 -22.39 3.03 -10.22
CA PRO A 127 -22.64 1.91 -11.12
C PRO A 127 -21.80 0.68 -10.81
N ASN A 128 -20.53 0.86 -10.39
CA ASN A 128 -19.69 -0.25 -9.94
C ASN A 128 -20.28 -0.92 -8.68
N TYR A 129 -20.79 -0.14 -7.73
CA TYR A 129 -21.46 -0.69 -6.56
C TYR A 129 -22.70 -1.52 -6.93
N ILE A 130 -23.56 -0.99 -7.81
CA ILE A 130 -24.76 -1.69 -8.28
C ILE A 130 -24.37 -2.98 -9.01
N LEU A 131 -23.31 -2.96 -9.83
CA LEU A 131 -22.82 -4.15 -10.51
C LEU A 131 -22.40 -5.24 -9.52
N ILE A 132 -21.58 -4.91 -8.53
CA ILE A 132 -21.09 -5.88 -7.52
C ILE A 132 -22.23 -6.41 -6.66
N LYS A 133 -23.20 -5.56 -6.32
CA LYS A 133 -24.42 -5.97 -5.65
C LYS A 133 -25.26 -6.93 -6.49
N THR A 134 -25.42 -6.65 -7.79
CA THR A 134 -26.20 -7.49 -8.72
C THR A 134 -25.53 -8.84 -8.99
N LEU A 135 -24.19 -8.88 -9.00
CA LEU A 135 -23.41 -10.12 -9.10
C LEU A 135 -23.50 -10.99 -7.84
N GLY A 136 -24.07 -10.49 -6.73
CA GLY A 136 -24.25 -11.25 -5.50
C GLY A 136 -22.97 -11.55 -4.73
N ILE A 137 -21.83 -10.96 -5.11
CA ILE A 137 -20.52 -11.21 -4.49
C ILE A 137 -20.19 -10.24 -3.35
N MET A 138 -21.15 -9.40 -2.95
CA MET A 138 -21.03 -8.51 -1.79
C MET A 138 -20.60 -9.27 -0.54
N ASN A 139 -19.87 -8.59 0.36
CA ASN A 139 -19.37 -9.15 1.61
C ASN A 139 -18.39 -10.35 1.43
N THR A 140 -17.72 -10.41 0.28
CA THR A 140 -16.64 -11.37 -0.03
C THR A 140 -15.38 -10.64 -0.53
N TYR A 141 -14.20 -11.23 -0.38
CA TYR A 141 -12.96 -10.62 -0.91
C TYR A 141 -12.93 -10.55 -2.44
N TRP A 142 -13.72 -11.36 -3.13
CA TRP A 142 -13.89 -11.27 -4.58
C TRP A 142 -14.52 -9.95 -5.02
N ALA A 143 -15.38 -9.34 -4.19
CA ALA A 143 -15.88 -7.99 -4.46
C ALA A 143 -14.76 -6.93 -4.46
N LEU A 144 -13.61 -7.21 -3.85
CA LEU A 144 -12.44 -6.35 -3.88
C LEU A 144 -11.56 -6.68 -5.09
N TRP A 145 -11.16 -7.94 -5.23
CA TRP A 145 -10.19 -8.36 -6.24
C TRP A 145 -10.72 -8.29 -7.66
N LEU A 146 -12.00 -8.59 -7.91
CA LEU A 146 -12.53 -8.64 -9.26
C LEU A 146 -12.55 -7.24 -9.93
N PRO A 147 -13.06 -6.17 -9.29
CA PRO A 147 -12.98 -4.82 -9.86
C PRO A 147 -11.55 -4.29 -9.94
N GLY A 148 -10.70 -4.66 -8.98
CA GLY A 148 -9.31 -4.20 -8.88
C GLY A 148 -8.29 -5.09 -9.58
N LEU A 149 -8.73 -6.07 -10.38
CA LEU A 149 -7.89 -7.17 -10.88
C LEU A 149 -6.76 -6.69 -11.80
N LEU A 150 -7.02 -5.65 -12.58
CA LEU A 150 -6.06 -5.12 -13.54
C LEU A 150 -6.01 -3.61 -13.43
N SER A 151 -4.85 -3.08 -13.05
CA SER A 151 -4.57 -1.65 -13.18
C SER A 151 -4.10 -1.38 -14.60
N THR A 152 -4.87 -0.59 -15.35
CA THR A 152 -4.53 -0.24 -16.73
C THR A 152 -3.17 0.44 -16.83
N TYR A 153 -2.81 1.27 -15.85
CA TYR A 153 -1.50 1.90 -15.78
C TYR A 153 -0.38 0.86 -15.65
N ASN A 154 -0.47 -0.05 -14.67
CA ASN A 154 0.55 -1.08 -14.46
C ASN A 154 0.62 -2.04 -15.65
N PHE A 155 -0.50 -2.30 -16.32
CA PHE A 155 -0.55 -3.03 -17.58
C PHE A 155 0.27 -2.34 -18.68
N PHE A 156 0.10 -1.03 -18.90
CA PHE A 156 0.87 -0.31 -19.92
C PHE A 156 2.36 -0.28 -19.58
N VAL A 157 2.71 -0.10 -18.31
CA VAL A 157 4.10 -0.17 -17.83
C VAL A 157 4.73 -1.53 -18.13
N MET A 158 4.04 -2.64 -17.82
CA MET A 158 4.51 -3.99 -18.13
C MET A 158 4.61 -4.25 -19.63
N LYS A 159 3.58 -3.85 -20.40
CA LYS A 159 3.54 -4.01 -21.85
C LYS A 159 4.71 -3.28 -22.52
N SER A 160 4.96 -2.02 -22.14
CA SER A 160 6.06 -1.23 -22.70
C SER A 160 7.43 -1.83 -22.36
N PHE A 161 7.57 -2.46 -21.20
CA PHE A 161 8.78 -3.21 -20.87
C PHE A 161 8.95 -4.44 -21.76
N PHE A 162 7.90 -5.25 -21.93
CA PHE A 162 7.94 -6.41 -22.84
C PHE A 162 8.21 -6.02 -24.31
N GLU A 163 7.73 -4.86 -24.75
CA GLU A 163 8.05 -4.29 -26.08
C GLU A 163 9.52 -3.88 -26.22
N GLY A 164 10.18 -3.52 -25.11
CA GLY A 164 11.59 -3.15 -25.10
C GLY A 164 12.55 -4.34 -25.08
N LEU A 165 12.05 -5.56 -24.87
CA LEU A 165 12.88 -6.77 -24.91
C LEU A 165 13.24 -7.13 -26.37
N PRO A 166 14.49 -7.54 -26.65
CA PRO A 166 14.89 -7.96 -28.00
C PRO A 166 14.04 -9.13 -28.50
N THR A 167 13.44 -8.99 -29.69
CA THR A 167 12.61 -10.04 -30.31
C THR A 167 13.42 -11.26 -30.73
N GLU A 168 14.72 -11.07 -30.99
CA GLU A 168 15.69 -12.11 -31.34
C GLU A 168 15.71 -13.27 -30.33
N LEU A 169 15.48 -12.99 -29.04
CA LEU A 169 15.41 -14.01 -27.98
C LEU A 169 14.22 -14.95 -28.16
N GLU A 170 13.08 -14.43 -28.62
CA GLU A 170 11.89 -15.23 -28.89
C GLU A 170 12.02 -16.00 -30.20
N GLU A 171 12.57 -15.36 -31.23
CA GLU A 171 12.79 -15.97 -32.54
C GLU A 171 13.77 -17.13 -32.45
N SER A 172 14.86 -16.97 -31.70
CA SER A 172 15.84 -18.05 -31.46
C SER A 172 15.19 -19.23 -30.75
N ALA A 173 14.42 -18.97 -29.69
CA ALA A 173 13.72 -20.03 -28.97
C ALA A 173 12.64 -20.72 -29.83
N ALA A 174 11.96 -19.96 -30.69
CA ALA A 174 10.97 -20.51 -31.62
C ALA A 174 11.62 -21.40 -32.71
N ILE A 175 12.83 -21.06 -33.18
CA ILE A 175 13.62 -21.91 -34.08
C ILE A 175 13.98 -23.23 -33.39
N ASP A 176 14.27 -23.19 -32.09
CA ASP A 176 14.49 -24.39 -31.25
C ASP A 176 13.19 -25.17 -30.93
N GLY A 177 12.04 -24.75 -31.49
CA GLY A 177 10.74 -25.41 -31.32
C GLY A 177 9.99 -25.05 -30.03
N ALA A 178 10.41 -24.01 -29.31
CA ALA A 178 9.72 -23.56 -28.11
C ALA A 178 8.35 -22.92 -28.43
N ASN A 179 7.33 -23.30 -27.67
CA ASN A 179 6.01 -22.66 -27.72
C ASN A 179 5.98 -21.33 -26.94
N ASP A 180 5.05 -20.44 -27.25
CA ASP A 180 4.86 -19.12 -26.61
C ASP A 180 4.74 -19.21 -25.08
N LEU A 181 4.07 -20.25 -24.56
CA LEU A 181 3.98 -20.48 -23.12
C LEU A 181 5.34 -20.84 -22.50
N PHE A 182 6.19 -21.58 -23.22
CA PHE A 182 7.53 -21.88 -22.75
C PHE A 182 8.40 -20.60 -22.75
N ILE A 183 8.33 -19.83 -23.83
CA ILE A 183 9.09 -18.58 -24.00
C ILE A 183 8.75 -17.60 -22.87
N ILE A 184 7.46 -17.39 -22.56
CA ILE A 184 7.07 -16.47 -21.49
C ILE A 184 7.62 -16.93 -20.13
N TRP A 185 7.45 -18.21 -19.77
CA TRP A 185 7.82 -18.73 -18.45
C TRP A 185 9.33 -18.87 -18.24
N LYS A 186 10.08 -19.28 -19.27
CA LYS A 186 11.51 -19.61 -19.16
C LYS A 186 12.44 -18.48 -19.58
N ILE A 187 11.99 -17.55 -20.41
CA ILE A 187 12.85 -16.49 -20.97
C ILE A 187 12.35 -15.12 -20.50
N ILE A 188 11.10 -14.78 -20.81
CA ILE A 188 10.60 -13.41 -20.59
C ILE A 188 10.42 -13.10 -19.11
N LEU A 189 9.80 -14.00 -18.33
CA LEU A 189 9.57 -13.75 -16.89
C LEU A 189 10.86 -13.56 -16.09
N PRO A 190 11.91 -14.42 -16.21
CA PRO A 190 13.19 -14.19 -15.54
C PRO A 190 13.85 -12.85 -15.89
N LEU A 191 13.80 -12.45 -17.16
CA LEU A 191 14.32 -11.15 -17.62
C LEU A 191 13.51 -9.97 -17.07
N SER A 192 12.24 -10.20 -16.75
CA SER A 192 11.29 -9.19 -16.27
C SER A 192 11.19 -9.11 -14.75
N MET A 193 11.99 -9.89 -14.01
CA MET A 193 11.96 -9.88 -12.54
C MET A 193 12.12 -8.47 -11.92
N PRO A 194 12.95 -7.55 -12.44
CA PRO A 194 13.04 -6.20 -11.88
C PRO A 194 11.73 -5.41 -11.96
N ILE A 195 11.04 -5.46 -13.11
CA ILE A 195 9.76 -4.76 -13.28
C ILE A 195 8.63 -5.45 -12.54
N ILE A 196 8.61 -6.79 -12.51
CA ILE A 196 7.64 -7.56 -11.72
C ILE A 196 7.76 -7.19 -10.25
N ALA A 197 8.98 -7.08 -9.70
CA ALA A 197 9.20 -6.66 -8.32
C ALA A 197 8.66 -5.24 -8.05
N ALA A 198 8.92 -4.29 -8.97
CA ALA A 198 8.42 -2.93 -8.85
C ALA A 198 6.87 -2.86 -8.88
N LEU A 199 6.23 -3.56 -9.82
CA LEU A 199 4.77 -3.60 -9.93
C LEU A 199 4.11 -4.36 -8.77
N THR A 200 4.76 -5.42 -8.27
CA THR A 200 4.32 -6.16 -7.09
C THR A 200 4.25 -5.22 -5.90
N LEU A 201 5.23 -4.33 -5.73
CA LEU A 201 5.18 -3.32 -4.68
C LEU A 201 3.98 -2.40 -4.83
N PHE A 202 3.79 -1.81 -6.02
CA PHE A 202 2.70 -0.86 -6.24
C PHE A 202 1.33 -1.49 -5.97
N TYR A 203 1.12 -2.74 -6.42
CA TYR A 203 -0.10 -3.47 -6.11
C TYR A 203 -0.22 -3.79 -4.62
N ALA A 204 0.85 -4.25 -3.97
CA ALA A 204 0.82 -4.58 -2.54
C ALA A 204 0.51 -3.36 -1.67
N VAL A 205 1.14 -2.23 -1.94
CA VAL A 205 0.87 -0.96 -1.24
C VAL A 205 -0.57 -0.50 -1.49
N SER A 206 -1.07 -0.63 -2.71
CA SER A 206 -2.46 -0.28 -3.03
C SER A 206 -3.46 -1.14 -2.26
N TRP A 207 -3.25 -2.46 -2.17
CA TRP A 207 -4.14 -3.35 -1.42
C TRP A 207 -4.04 -3.14 0.09
N TRP A 208 -2.84 -2.92 0.61
CA TRP A 208 -2.62 -2.64 2.03
C TRP A 208 -3.36 -1.38 2.48
N ASN A 209 -3.39 -0.35 1.62
CA ASN A 209 -4.06 0.92 1.87
C ASN A 209 -5.53 0.93 1.39
N SER A 210 -6.09 -0.22 1.03
CA SER A 210 -7.47 -0.31 0.54
C SER A 210 -8.46 -0.03 1.68
N TYR A 211 -9.08 1.16 1.62
CA TYR A 211 -10.11 1.59 2.57
C TYR A 211 -11.48 1.69 1.89
N MET A 212 -11.60 2.45 0.79
CA MET A 212 -12.88 2.82 0.20
C MET A 212 -13.62 1.59 -0.33
N SER A 213 -12.93 0.74 -1.08
CA SER A 213 -13.51 -0.48 -1.65
C SER A 213 -13.93 -1.47 -0.56
N VAL A 214 -13.17 -1.55 0.54
CA VAL A 214 -13.50 -2.42 1.68
C VAL A 214 -14.74 -1.92 2.40
N LEU A 215 -14.80 -0.62 2.72
CA LEU A 215 -15.96 -0.01 3.38
C LEU A 215 -17.24 -0.14 2.53
N MET A 216 -17.10 -0.06 1.21
CA MET A 216 -18.22 -0.14 0.28
C MET A 216 -18.74 -1.56 0.08
N TYR A 217 -17.85 -2.56 -0.02
CA TYR A 217 -18.24 -3.91 -0.42
C TYR A 217 -18.29 -4.93 0.74
N ILE A 218 -17.65 -4.66 1.87
CA ILE A 218 -17.59 -5.57 3.02
C ILE A 218 -18.43 -5.03 4.17
N THR A 219 -19.45 -5.79 4.57
CA THR A 219 -20.35 -5.43 5.68
C THR A 219 -20.00 -6.16 6.98
N ASN A 220 -19.42 -7.35 6.90
CA ASN A 220 -19.05 -8.13 8.08
C ASN A 220 -17.79 -7.54 8.75
N SER A 221 -17.93 -7.14 10.02
CA SER A 221 -16.84 -6.63 10.86
C SER A 221 -15.61 -7.55 10.89
N GLY A 222 -15.81 -8.87 10.92
CA GLY A 222 -14.74 -9.87 10.92
C GLY A 222 -13.97 -10.00 9.61
N LYS A 223 -14.42 -9.35 8.52
CA LYS A 223 -13.74 -9.32 7.21
C LYS A 223 -13.15 -7.94 6.87
N MET A 224 -13.25 -6.97 7.77
CA MET A 224 -12.75 -5.63 7.51
C MET A 224 -11.22 -5.60 7.44
N SER A 225 -10.70 -4.66 6.66
CA SER A 225 -9.27 -4.39 6.57
C SER A 225 -8.81 -3.56 7.76
N LEU A 226 -7.50 -3.56 7.98
CA LEU A 226 -6.82 -2.83 9.03
C LEU A 226 -7.10 -1.32 8.92
N MET A 227 -7.05 -0.78 7.70
CA MET A 227 -7.32 0.64 7.45
C MET A 227 -8.76 1.04 7.81
N VAL A 228 -9.75 0.20 7.49
CA VAL A 228 -11.14 0.45 7.89
C VAL A 228 -11.30 0.36 9.41
N LYS A 229 -10.64 -0.61 10.05
CA LYS A 229 -10.71 -0.77 11.50
C LYS A 229 -10.07 0.41 12.24
N LEU A 230 -8.93 0.89 11.75
CA LEU A 230 -8.29 2.11 12.25
C LEU A 230 -9.22 3.32 12.14
N LEU A 231 -9.88 3.51 10.99
CA LEU A 231 -10.83 4.60 10.79
C LEU A 231 -11.98 4.52 11.81
N GLN A 232 -12.57 3.34 12.02
CA GLN A 232 -13.61 3.14 13.03
C GLN A 232 -13.13 3.48 14.44
N MET A 233 -11.89 3.16 14.80
CA MET A 233 -11.29 3.53 16.09
C MET A 233 -11.10 5.06 16.22
N ILE A 234 -10.77 5.73 15.12
CA ILE A 234 -10.69 7.19 15.06
C ILE A 234 -12.09 7.79 15.26
N ASP A 235 -13.11 7.31 14.55
CA ASP A 235 -14.46 7.89 14.56
C ASP A 235 -15.25 7.63 15.85
N THR A 236 -15.11 6.44 16.47
CA THR A 236 -15.90 6.05 17.67
C THR A 236 -15.61 6.94 18.88
N THR A 237 -14.40 7.50 18.97
CA THR A 237 -14.01 8.40 20.07
C THR A 237 -14.73 9.74 19.99
N SER A 238 -15.06 10.22 18.78
CA SER A 238 -15.81 11.46 18.59
C SER A 238 -17.19 11.37 19.27
N GLN A 239 -17.79 10.17 19.33
CA GLN A 239 -19.04 9.95 20.04
C GLN A 239 -18.88 9.79 21.55
N ASN A 240 -17.80 9.16 22.03
CA ASN A 240 -17.55 9.05 23.47
C ASN A 240 -17.23 10.43 24.09
N LEU A 241 -16.49 11.31 23.40
CA LEU A 241 -16.28 12.69 23.87
C LEU A 241 -17.58 13.52 23.91
N LEU A 242 -18.56 13.21 23.07
CA LEU A 242 -19.91 13.82 23.12
C LEU A 242 -20.78 13.24 24.25
N ASN A 243 -20.63 11.95 24.56
CA ASN A 243 -21.38 11.28 25.63
C ASN A 243 -20.78 11.45 27.04
N THR A 244 -19.49 11.78 27.17
CA THR A 244 -18.85 11.98 28.49
C THR A 244 -19.36 13.24 29.19
N ASN A 245 -19.97 14.18 28.44
CA ASN A 245 -20.68 15.33 29.01
C ASN A 245 -22.09 14.99 29.52
N ALA A 246 -22.58 13.75 29.35
CA ALA A 246 -23.93 13.33 29.75
C ALA A 246 -23.97 12.40 30.98
N THR A 247 -22.83 11.90 31.48
CA THR A 247 -22.80 10.89 32.56
C THR A 247 -21.80 11.15 33.69
N SER A 248 -21.30 12.38 33.85
CA SER A 248 -20.48 12.78 35.01
C SER A 248 -21.36 13.07 36.25
N GLY A 249 -21.98 12.04 36.81
CA GLY A 249 -22.89 12.17 37.97
C GLY A 249 -22.99 10.93 38.88
N GLY A 250 -21.95 10.08 38.94
CA GLY A 250 -21.96 8.90 39.81
C GLY A 250 -20.60 8.61 40.43
N GLU A 251 -20.51 8.80 41.75
CA GLU A 251 -19.40 8.38 42.61
C GLU A 251 -19.32 6.86 42.64
N GLY A 252 -18.19 6.28 42.18
CA GLY A 252 -17.96 4.83 42.24
C GLY A 252 -17.20 4.20 41.07
N ALA A 253 -16.33 4.93 40.38
CA ALA A 253 -15.48 4.33 39.35
C ALA A 253 -14.23 3.71 39.99
N SER A 254 -14.23 2.37 40.08
CA SER A 254 -13.02 1.57 40.25
C SER A 254 -11.94 2.00 39.26
N MET A 255 -10.66 1.86 39.63
CA MET A 255 -9.50 2.06 38.76
C MET A 255 -9.50 1.09 37.57
N GLN A 256 -10.46 1.22 36.66
CA GLN A 256 -10.24 0.84 35.28
C GLN A 256 -9.22 1.84 34.77
N THR A 257 -8.01 1.35 34.47
CA THR A 257 -6.99 2.07 33.69
C THR A 257 -7.69 2.91 32.64
N MET A 258 -7.79 4.23 32.87
CA MET A 258 -8.37 5.17 31.92
C MET A 258 -7.43 5.18 30.73
N VAL A 259 -7.61 4.28 29.78
CA VAL A 259 -6.83 4.30 28.54
C VAL A 259 -7.40 5.42 27.69
N THR A 260 -6.61 6.46 27.51
CA THR A 260 -6.95 7.57 26.63
C THR A 260 -7.14 7.04 25.21
N PRO A 261 -8.23 7.39 24.52
CA PRO A 261 -8.46 7.02 23.13
C PRO A 261 -7.29 7.40 22.20
N GLU A 262 -6.58 8.48 22.50
CA GLU A 262 -5.39 8.95 21.76
C GLU A 262 -4.26 7.93 21.79
N GLY A 263 -3.94 7.37 22.97
CA GLY A 263 -2.90 6.34 23.13
C GLY A 263 -3.24 5.04 22.40
N LEU A 264 -4.51 4.64 22.41
CA LEU A 264 -4.98 3.45 21.69
C LEU A 264 -4.87 3.62 20.17
N ARG A 265 -5.26 4.80 19.64
CA ARG A 265 -5.11 5.15 18.22
C ARG A 265 -3.65 5.17 17.79
N ALA A 266 -2.79 5.81 18.59
CA ALA A 266 -1.36 5.89 18.31
C ALA A 266 -0.74 4.47 18.25
N ALA A 267 -1.06 3.61 19.21
CA ALA A 267 -0.62 2.20 19.20
C ALA A 267 -1.13 1.46 17.96
N ALA A 268 -2.39 1.64 17.58
CA ALA A 268 -2.97 1.01 16.39
C ALA A 268 -2.28 1.47 15.09
N ILE A 269 -1.95 2.76 14.97
CA ILE A 269 -1.19 3.31 13.83
C ILE A 269 0.20 2.67 13.75
N ILE A 270 0.92 2.60 14.87
CA ILE A 270 2.27 1.98 14.92
C ILE A 270 2.20 0.52 14.48
N ILE A 271 1.27 -0.26 15.02
CA ILE A 271 1.08 -1.67 14.63
C ILE A 271 0.77 -1.81 13.14
N SER A 272 0.07 -0.84 12.55
CA SER A 272 -0.33 -0.89 11.15
C SER A 272 0.76 -0.48 10.17
N VAL A 273 1.66 0.40 10.58
CA VAL A 273 2.79 0.88 9.77
C VAL A 273 3.98 -0.09 9.83
N LEU A 274 4.15 -0.81 10.94
CA LEU A 274 5.29 -1.69 11.20
C LEU A 274 5.53 -2.74 10.09
N PRO A 275 4.51 -3.49 9.59
CA PRO A 275 4.72 -4.45 8.51
C PRO A 275 5.28 -3.81 7.23
N ILE A 276 4.78 -2.63 6.84
CA ILE A 276 5.28 -1.93 5.64
C ILE A 276 6.73 -1.52 5.85
N LEU A 277 7.08 -0.99 7.02
CA LEU A 277 8.46 -0.59 7.34
C LEU A 277 9.41 -1.78 7.31
N CYS A 278 8.99 -2.96 7.76
CA CYS A 278 9.81 -4.17 7.69
C CYS A 278 10.08 -4.63 6.25
N VAL A 279 9.09 -4.51 5.36
CA VAL A 279 9.22 -4.97 3.97
C VAL A 279 9.97 -3.93 3.10
N TYR A 280 9.89 -2.64 3.44
CA TYR A 280 10.44 -1.54 2.65
C TYR A 280 11.95 -1.69 2.29
N PRO A 281 12.87 -2.03 3.22
CA PRO A 281 14.29 -2.21 2.89
C PRO A 281 14.55 -3.30 1.85
N PHE A 282 13.78 -4.40 1.90
CA PHE A 282 13.88 -5.50 0.94
C PHE A 282 13.47 -5.05 -0.45
N LEU A 283 12.43 -4.22 -0.55
CA LEU A 283 11.91 -3.70 -1.80
C LEU A 283 12.81 -2.62 -2.40
N GLN A 284 13.39 -1.75 -1.57
CA GLN A 284 14.29 -0.67 -1.99
C GLN A 284 15.47 -1.21 -2.82
N LYS A 285 16.01 -2.38 -2.46
CA LYS A 285 17.10 -3.04 -3.20
C LYS A 285 16.76 -3.30 -4.68
N TYR A 286 15.50 -3.58 -4.99
CA TYR A 286 15.04 -3.83 -6.36
C TYR A 286 14.74 -2.52 -7.10
N PHE A 287 14.21 -1.51 -6.42
CA PHE A 287 13.94 -0.19 -7.00
C PHE A 287 15.21 0.53 -7.43
N VAL A 288 16.26 0.52 -6.60
CA VAL A 288 17.54 1.18 -6.94
C VAL A 288 18.14 0.57 -8.22
N LYS A 289 17.94 -0.72 -8.48
CA LYS A 289 18.38 -1.37 -9.72
C LYS A 289 17.47 -1.07 -10.92
N GLY A 290 16.16 -0.99 -10.72
CA GLY A 290 15.18 -0.75 -11.78
C GLY A 290 15.15 0.70 -12.30
N VAL A 291 15.25 1.69 -11.41
CA VAL A 291 15.26 3.12 -11.78
C VAL A 291 16.53 3.49 -12.54
N LEU A 292 17.66 2.85 -12.21
CA LEU A 292 18.92 3.07 -12.92
C LEU A 292 18.83 2.66 -14.41
N ILE A 293 18.06 1.63 -14.77
CA ILE A 293 17.88 1.20 -16.18
C ILE A 293 17.06 2.22 -16.98
N GLY A 294 16.10 2.91 -16.35
CA GLY A 294 15.29 3.95 -17.01
C GLY A 294 16.03 5.27 -17.27
N SER A 295 17.10 5.56 -16.52
CA SER A 295 17.90 6.79 -16.67
C SER A 295 19.02 6.70 -17.70
N ILE A 296 19.34 5.52 -18.23
CA ILE A 296 20.40 5.33 -19.26
C ILE A 296 19.87 5.52 -20.69
N LYS A 297 18.67 6.07 -20.85
CA LYS A 297 18.15 6.49 -22.16
C LYS A 297 18.56 7.91 -22.55
N GLY A 298 19.60 8.46 -21.91
CA GLY A 298 20.24 9.73 -22.27
C GLY A 298 21.72 9.54 -22.52
#